data_AF-A0A818SJR5-F1
#
_entry.id   AF-A0A818SJR5-F1
#
_cell.length_a   1.000
_cell.length_b   1.000
_cell.length_c   1.000
_cell.angle_alpha   90.00
_cell.angle_beta   90.00
_cell.angle_gamma   90.00
#
_symmetry.space_group_name_H-M   'P 1'
#
loop_
_entity.id
_entity.type
_entity.pdbx_description
1 polymer ?
#
loop_
_entity_poly.entity_id
_entity_poly.type
_entity_poly.pdbx_seq_one_letter_code
_entity_poly.pdbx_strand_id
1 'polypeptide(L)'
;MATALNYESQTPILRRPRNFQWCWNLSDNLPNCEPESWEKYSDIENEIIEDAFMDGKTEVEIDGDRLVDLGYMLDYTKSDKSNVHFIKRFSVIKSKANASLRTERFSTSLPIPWEPSDEEFGLDPQARQEIHNRYINQKGCGSKTFSAVVEDAATGIITEGTALGKQREAEWLAQQLLAVKHHGTAPKREMQRLGI
;
A
#
# COMPACT_ATOMS: atom_id res chain seq x y z
N MET A 1 -30.77 -22.84 9.12
CA MET A 1 -29.59 -23.37 8.40
C MET A 1 -28.89 -22.17 7.77
N ALA A 2 -27.76 -21.75 8.34
CA ALA A 2 -27.01 -20.59 7.85
C ALA A 2 -26.02 -21.05 6.78
N THR A 3 -26.20 -20.55 5.56
CA THR A 3 -25.33 -20.82 4.41
C THR A 3 -24.04 -20.01 4.59
N ALA A 4 -22.94 -20.69 4.91
CA ALA A 4 -21.62 -20.07 4.87
C ALA A 4 -21.28 -19.75 3.41
N LEU A 5 -21.29 -18.48 3.05
CA LEU A 5 -20.80 -18.02 1.75
C LEU A 5 -19.30 -18.26 1.70
N ASN A 6 -18.90 -19.23 0.88
CA ASN A 6 -17.52 -19.55 0.60
C ASN A 6 -16.97 -18.44 -0.31
N TYR A 7 -16.53 -17.33 0.29
CA TYR A 7 -15.76 -16.31 -0.40
C TYR A 7 -14.35 -16.87 -0.65
N GLU A 8 -14.19 -17.62 -1.74
CA GLU A 8 -12.90 -17.71 -2.43
C GLU A 8 -12.64 -16.33 -3.07
N SER A 9 -12.37 -15.34 -2.22
CA SER A 9 -11.81 -14.08 -2.66
C SER A 9 -10.48 -14.40 -3.31
N GLN A 10 -10.44 -14.32 -4.65
CA GLN A 10 -9.19 -14.25 -5.39
C GLN A 10 -8.38 -13.13 -4.76
N THR A 11 -7.45 -13.49 -3.88
CA THR A 11 -6.62 -12.51 -3.18
C THR A 11 -5.89 -11.73 -4.25
N PRO A 12 -6.08 -10.41 -4.33
CA PRO A 12 -5.48 -9.61 -5.39
C PRO A 12 -3.97 -9.79 -5.31
N ILE A 13 -3.42 -10.56 -6.25
CA ILE A 13 -1.98 -10.67 -6.48
C ILE A 13 -1.49 -9.24 -6.64
N LEU A 14 -0.45 -8.84 -5.88
CA LEU A 14 0.25 -7.54 -5.96
C LEU A 14 0.21 -7.00 -7.40
N ARG A 15 -0.81 -6.20 -7.71
CA ARG A 15 -0.93 -5.61 -9.03
C ARG A 15 0.11 -4.51 -9.04
N ARG A 16 0.98 -4.51 -10.06
CA ARG A 16 1.92 -3.42 -10.24
C ARG A 16 1.14 -2.09 -10.18
N PRO A 17 1.71 -1.03 -9.58
CA PRO A 17 1.10 0.29 -9.58
C PRO A 17 0.59 0.60 -10.97
N ARG A 18 -0.71 0.89 -11.06
CA ARG A 18 -1.36 0.99 -12.37
C ARG A 18 -0.92 2.30 -13.02
N ASN A 19 -0.91 2.35 -14.35
CA ASN A 19 -0.51 3.57 -15.08
C ASN A 19 -1.65 4.62 -15.08
N PHE A 20 -2.28 4.85 -13.93
CA PHE A 20 -3.38 5.78 -13.76
C PHE A 20 -3.15 6.60 -12.50
N GLN A 21 -3.52 7.89 -12.59
CA GLN A 21 -3.49 8.82 -11.48
C GLN A 21 -4.87 9.45 -11.34
N TRP A 22 -5.48 9.26 -10.20
CA TRP A 22 -6.65 9.99 -9.76
C TRP A 22 -6.21 11.33 -9.16
N CYS A 23 -6.95 12.37 -9.52
CA CYS A 23 -6.80 13.71 -8.97
C CYS A 23 -8.16 14.28 -8.60
N TRP A 24 -8.17 15.26 -7.71
CA TRP A 24 -9.34 16.04 -7.32
C TRP A 24 -9.04 17.54 -7.47
N ASN A 25 -10.08 18.35 -7.64
CA ASN A 25 -9.94 19.78 -7.87
C ASN A 25 -10.50 20.57 -6.67
N LEU A 26 -9.68 21.46 -6.11
CA LEU A 26 -10.04 22.39 -5.04
C LEU A 26 -10.95 23.54 -5.51
N SER A 27 -11.03 23.81 -6.81
CA SER A 27 -11.75 24.96 -7.33
C SER A 27 -13.26 24.77 -7.22
N ASP A 28 -13.87 25.61 -6.39
CA ASP A 28 -15.31 25.80 -6.32
C ASP A 28 -15.85 26.26 -7.69
N ASN A 29 -16.43 25.31 -8.43
CA ASN A 29 -17.55 25.52 -9.35
C ASN A 29 -17.31 26.12 -10.75
N LEU A 30 -16.10 26.14 -11.32
CA LEU A 30 -15.97 26.54 -12.74
C LEU A 30 -15.31 25.46 -13.63
N PRO A 31 -16.05 24.86 -14.58
CA PRO A 31 -15.54 23.85 -15.51
C PRO A 31 -14.45 24.35 -16.48
N ASN A 32 -14.10 25.64 -16.41
CA ASN A 32 -13.03 26.27 -17.18
C ASN A 32 -11.81 26.66 -16.33
N CYS A 33 -11.66 26.11 -15.12
CA CYS A 33 -10.50 26.42 -14.30
C CYS A 33 -9.21 25.86 -14.94
N GLU A 34 -8.17 26.70 -14.92
CA GLU A 34 -6.83 26.38 -15.41
C GLU A 34 -6.34 25.00 -14.89
N PRO A 35 -5.55 24.24 -15.67
CA PRO A 35 -5.08 22.90 -15.30
C PRO A 35 -4.22 22.85 -14.02
N GLU A 36 -3.90 23.99 -13.41
CA GLU A 36 -2.96 24.14 -12.30
C GLU A 36 -3.55 23.82 -10.91
N SER A 37 -4.85 23.52 -10.80
CA SER A 37 -5.52 23.27 -9.50
C SER A 37 -5.89 21.80 -9.19
N TRP A 38 -5.38 20.84 -9.96
CA TRP A 38 -5.62 19.41 -9.71
C TRP A 38 -4.61 18.85 -8.71
N GLU A 39 -5.09 18.44 -7.54
CA GLU A 39 -4.31 17.74 -6.53
C GLU A 39 -4.41 16.23 -6.71
N LYS A 40 -3.33 15.51 -6.39
CA LYS A 40 -3.27 14.05 -6.53
C LYS A 40 -3.78 13.40 -5.25
N TYR A 41 -4.51 12.30 -5.41
CA TYR A 41 -4.67 11.35 -4.30
C TYR A 41 -3.31 10.73 -3.95
N SER A 42 -3.15 10.33 -2.69
CA SER A 42 -1.99 9.55 -2.27
C SER A 42 -1.92 8.22 -3.03
N ASP A 43 -0.76 7.58 -3.03
CA ASP A 43 -0.56 6.32 -3.77
C ASP A 43 -1.55 5.23 -3.33
N ILE A 44 -1.87 5.14 -2.04
CA ILE A 44 -2.79 4.13 -1.50
C ILE A 44 -4.24 4.48 -1.83
N GLU A 45 -4.66 5.74 -1.60
CA GLU A 45 -5.99 6.20 -1.99
C GLU A 45 -6.24 6.00 -3.48
N ASN A 46 -5.25 6.31 -4.32
CA ASN A 46 -5.31 6.11 -5.76
C ASN A 46 -5.60 4.65 -6.12
N GLU A 47 -4.95 3.69 -5.46
CA GLU A 47 -5.20 2.26 -5.69
C GLU A 47 -6.57 1.82 -5.15
N ILE A 48 -7.02 2.34 -3.99
CA ILE A 48 -8.36 2.08 -3.44
C ILE A 48 -9.45 2.54 -4.41
N ILE A 49 -9.33 3.76 -4.93
CA ILE A 49 -10.27 4.34 -5.91
C ILE A 49 -10.26 3.53 -7.20
N GLU A 50 -9.07 3.19 -7.71
CA GLU A 50 -8.91 2.43 -8.95
C GLU A 50 -9.40 0.98 -8.84
N ASP A 51 -9.26 0.33 -7.68
CA ASP A 51 -9.85 -0.97 -7.40
C ASP A 51 -11.39 -0.89 -7.42
N ALA A 52 -11.96 0.10 -6.74
CA ALA A 52 -13.41 0.30 -6.74
C ALA A 52 -13.97 0.59 -8.15
N PHE A 53 -13.27 1.41 -8.93
CA PHE A 53 -13.63 1.71 -10.31
C PHE A 53 -13.61 0.47 -11.21
N MET A 54 -12.57 -0.36 -11.09
CA MET A 54 -12.46 -1.60 -11.87
C MET A 54 -13.48 -2.66 -11.46
N ASP A 55 -13.89 -2.67 -10.19
CA ASP A 55 -14.98 -3.50 -9.68
C ASP A 55 -16.37 -3.01 -10.12
N GLY A 56 -16.46 -1.87 -10.82
CA GLY A 56 -17.73 -1.28 -11.24
C GLY A 56 -18.55 -0.70 -10.09
N LYS A 57 -17.91 -0.34 -8.97
CA LYS A 57 -18.58 0.31 -7.84
C LYS A 57 -18.92 1.76 -8.21
N THR A 58 -20.05 2.26 -7.70
CA THR A 58 -20.48 3.64 -7.90
C THR A 58 -19.91 4.59 -6.86
N GLU A 59 -19.60 4.09 -5.67
CA GLU A 59 -19.05 4.87 -4.56
C GLU A 59 -17.93 4.09 -3.89
N VAL A 60 -16.96 4.83 -3.35
CA VAL A 60 -15.89 4.29 -2.51
C VAL A 60 -15.64 5.23 -1.34
N GLU A 61 -15.55 4.64 -0.15
CA GLU A 61 -15.20 5.36 1.08
C GLU A 61 -13.68 5.37 1.25
N ILE A 62 -13.14 6.56 1.48
CA ILE A 62 -11.75 6.78 1.86
C ILE A 62 -11.72 7.16 3.35
N ASP A 63 -10.54 7.08 3.95
CA ASP A 63 -10.31 7.51 5.33
C ASP A 63 -10.66 8.99 5.56
N GLY A 64 -10.99 9.33 6.80
CA GLY A 64 -11.31 10.71 7.19
C GLY A 64 -12.67 11.22 6.71
N ASP A 65 -13.68 10.35 6.66
CA ASP A 65 -15.08 10.70 6.31
C ASP A 65 -15.28 11.16 4.85
N ARG A 66 -14.31 10.86 3.98
CA ARG A 66 -14.37 11.19 2.55
C ARG A 66 -15.08 10.09 1.77
N LEU A 67 -15.97 10.48 0.87
CA LEU A 67 -16.64 9.60 -0.06
C LEU A 67 -16.37 10.06 -1.49
N VAL A 68 -15.95 9.13 -2.33
CA VAL A 68 -15.74 9.36 -3.75
C VAL A 68 -16.85 8.67 -4.52
N ASP A 69 -17.69 9.48 -5.17
CA ASP A 69 -18.71 9.03 -6.10
C ASP A 69 -18.13 8.95 -7.51
N LEU A 70 -17.92 7.71 -7.97
CA LEU A 70 -17.37 7.39 -9.28
C LEU A 70 -18.40 7.54 -10.40
N GLY A 71 -19.70 7.51 -10.08
CA GLY A 71 -20.78 7.70 -11.05
C GLY A 71 -20.88 9.16 -11.51
N TYR A 72 -20.78 10.09 -10.57
CA TYR A 72 -20.80 11.53 -10.84
C TYR A 72 -19.40 12.16 -10.91
N MET A 73 -18.35 11.41 -10.62
CA MET A 73 -16.96 11.89 -10.57
C MET A 73 -16.80 13.02 -9.55
N LEU A 74 -17.26 12.78 -8.33
CA LEU A 74 -17.22 13.73 -7.22
C LEU A 74 -16.52 13.12 -5.99
N ASP A 75 -15.90 13.97 -5.19
CA ASP A 75 -15.39 13.66 -3.85
C ASP A 75 -16.05 14.64 -2.87
N TYR A 76 -16.58 14.14 -1.77
CA TYR A 76 -17.19 14.96 -0.74
C TYR A 76 -17.02 14.37 0.65
N THR A 77 -17.11 15.23 1.65
CA THR A 77 -17.07 14.80 3.06
C THR A 77 -18.48 14.39 3.49
N LYS A 78 -18.69 13.23 4.13
CA LYS A 78 -20.05 12.77 4.49
C LYS A 78 -20.72 13.69 5.50
N SER A 79 -19.95 14.24 6.43
CA SER A 79 -20.40 15.23 7.41
C SER A 79 -20.76 16.59 6.79
N ASP A 80 -20.14 16.95 5.65
CA ASP A 80 -20.39 18.20 4.95
C ASP A 80 -20.53 18.00 3.43
N LYS A 81 -21.80 17.86 3.01
CA LYS A 81 -22.16 17.72 1.59
C LYS A 81 -21.98 19.01 0.77
N SER A 82 -21.65 20.13 1.41
CA SER A 82 -21.37 21.37 0.68
C SER A 82 -19.95 21.41 0.12
N ASN A 83 -19.02 20.67 0.73
CA ASN A 83 -17.65 20.56 0.28
C ASN A 83 -17.53 19.44 -0.76
N VAL A 84 -17.75 19.79 -2.02
CA VAL A 84 -17.75 18.85 -3.16
C VAL A 84 -16.63 19.23 -4.13
N HIS A 85 -15.77 18.27 -4.43
CA HIS A 85 -14.68 18.39 -5.38
C HIS A 85 -14.94 17.51 -6.61
N PHE A 86 -14.63 18.02 -7.80
CA PHE A 86 -14.62 17.19 -8.99
C PHE A 86 -13.37 16.30 -8.98
N ILE A 87 -13.52 15.04 -9.39
CA ILE A 87 -12.40 14.12 -9.56
C ILE A 87 -12.16 13.82 -11.03
N LYS A 88 -10.93 13.42 -11.35
CA LYS A 88 -10.55 13.03 -12.70
C LYS A 88 -9.50 11.93 -12.68
N ARG A 89 -9.69 10.97 -13.58
CA ARG A 89 -8.75 9.88 -13.84
C ARG A 89 -7.85 10.25 -15.02
N PHE A 90 -6.55 10.33 -14.78
CA PHE A 90 -5.54 10.54 -15.82
C PHE A 90 -4.86 9.22 -16.18
N SER A 91 -4.82 8.90 -17.47
CA SER A 91 -3.89 7.87 -17.96
C SER A 91 -2.49 8.45 -17.89
N VAL A 92 -1.63 7.85 -17.07
CA VAL A 92 -0.20 8.14 -17.07
C VAL A 92 0.40 7.46 -18.29
N ILE A 93 0.16 8.05 -19.47
CA ILE A 93 0.85 7.63 -20.68
C ILE A 93 2.32 7.80 -20.38
N LYS A 94 3.07 6.70 -20.44
CA LYS A 94 4.55 6.71 -20.38
C LYS A 94 5.09 7.39 -21.64
N SER A 95 4.79 8.67 -21.86
CA SER A 95 5.37 9.46 -22.94
C SER A 95 6.87 9.70 -22.74
N LYS A 96 7.43 9.17 -21.64
CA LYS A 96 8.86 9.01 -21.46
C LYS A 96 9.17 7.54 -21.26
N ALA A 97 9.39 6.85 -22.38
CA ALA A 97 10.17 5.60 -22.43
C ALA A 97 11.57 5.74 -21.78
N ASN A 98 11.99 6.96 -21.41
CA ASN A 98 13.32 7.27 -20.86
C ASN A 98 13.31 8.04 -19.51
N ALA A 99 12.16 8.25 -18.85
CA ALA A 99 12.18 8.77 -17.48
C ALA A 99 12.49 7.60 -16.55
N SER A 100 13.77 7.21 -16.51
CA SER A 100 14.26 6.28 -15.51
C SER A 100 13.76 6.72 -14.14
N LEU A 101 13.12 5.81 -13.40
CA LEU A 101 12.81 6.00 -12.00
C LEU A 101 14.13 6.34 -11.30
N ARG A 102 14.34 7.61 -10.95
CA ARG A 102 15.51 8.16 -10.24
C ARG A 102 16.77 7.32 -10.44
N THR A 103 17.40 7.41 -11.62
CA THR A 103 18.66 6.69 -11.87
C THR A 103 19.63 6.85 -10.72
N GLU A 104 19.70 8.05 -10.12
CA GLU A 104 20.54 8.36 -8.97
C GLU A 104 20.33 7.45 -7.73
N ARG A 105 19.15 6.83 -7.55
CA ARG A 105 18.89 5.87 -6.47
C ARG A 105 19.37 4.45 -6.78
N PHE A 106 19.60 4.14 -8.06
CA PHE A 106 19.96 2.80 -8.53
C PHE A 106 21.33 2.75 -9.24
N SER A 107 21.92 3.90 -9.56
CA SER A 107 23.21 4.02 -10.26
C SER A 107 24.40 3.89 -9.31
N THR A 108 24.17 4.07 -8.01
CA THR A 108 25.15 3.78 -6.98
C THR A 108 24.70 2.51 -6.30
N SER A 109 25.18 1.35 -6.78
CA SER A 109 25.52 0.31 -5.84
C SER A 109 26.60 0.92 -4.94
N LEU A 110 26.20 1.69 -3.93
CA LEU A 110 27.03 1.83 -2.75
C LEU A 110 27.30 0.38 -2.39
N PRO A 111 28.57 -0.08 -2.40
CA PRO A 111 28.85 -1.36 -1.78
C PRO A 111 28.24 -1.22 -0.41
N ILE A 112 27.15 -1.96 -0.13
CA ILE A 112 26.69 -2.14 1.23
C ILE A 112 27.96 -2.69 1.85
N PRO A 113 28.68 -1.92 2.69
CA PRO A 113 29.81 -2.47 3.39
C PRO A 113 29.17 -3.62 4.14
N TRP A 114 29.54 -4.86 3.79
CA TRP A 114 28.95 -6.05 4.39
C TRP A 114 29.06 -5.98 5.93
N GLU A 115 29.93 -5.10 6.42
CA GLU A 115 30.01 -4.64 7.79
C GLU A 115 29.75 -3.14 7.82
N PRO A 116 28.59 -2.65 8.33
CA PRO A 116 28.47 -1.24 8.68
C PRO A 116 29.63 -0.91 9.62
N SER A 117 30.48 0.07 9.28
CA SER A 117 31.51 0.47 10.22
C SER A 117 30.81 0.89 11.51
N ASP A 118 31.26 0.36 12.64
CA ASP A 118 30.63 0.53 13.94
C ASP A 118 30.54 2.01 14.39
N GLU A 119 31.20 2.90 13.66
CA GLU A 119 31.35 4.31 13.98
C GLU A 119 30.18 5.19 13.50
N GLU A 120 29.44 4.80 12.44
CA GLU A 120 28.58 5.78 11.72
C GLU A 120 27.19 5.99 12.34
N PHE A 121 26.73 5.10 13.22
CA PHE A 121 25.41 5.25 13.87
C PHE A 121 25.47 5.75 15.31
N GLY A 122 26.66 5.93 15.90
CA GLY A 122 26.82 6.38 17.30
C GLY A 122 26.07 5.54 18.34
N LEU A 123 25.53 4.40 17.94
CA LEU A 123 24.83 3.48 18.81
C LEU A 123 25.87 2.54 19.38
N ASP A 124 26.03 2.62 20.70
CA ASP A 124 26.80 1.67 21.49
C ASP A 124 26.53 0.23 20.99
N PRO A 125 27.56 -0.56 20.64
CA PRO A 125 27.41 -1.96 20.24
C PRO A 125 26.53 -2.77 21.20
N GLN A 126 26.55 -2.42 22.49
CA GLN A 126 25.69 -3.02 23.49
C GLN A 126 24.20 -2.65 23.28
N ALA A 127 23.89 -1.39 22.96
CA ALA A 127 22.54 -0.96 22.64
C ALA A 127 22.01 -1.60 21.34
N ARG A 128 22.85 -1.77 20.31
CA ARG A 128 22.49 -2.51 19.09
C ARG A 128 22.15 -3.96 19.40
N GLN A 129 23.01 -4.63 20.17
CA GLN A 129 22.80 -6.01 20.57
C GLN A 129 21.56 -6.14 21.46
N GLU A 130 21.28 -5.17 22.33
CA GLU A 130 20.08 -5.14 23.16
C GLU A 130 18.80 -4.91 22.36
N ILE A 131 18.81 -4.06 21.33
CA ILE A 131 17.67 -3.85 20.42
C ILE A 131 17.42 -5.13 19.62
N HIS A 132 18.47 -5.75 19.08
CA HIS A 132 18.38 -7.02 18.38
C HIS A 132 17.86 -8.14 19.30
N ASN A 133 18.43 -8.25 20.50
CA ASN A 133 18.01 -9.22 21.51
C ASN A 133 16.60 -8.93 22.00
N ARG A 134 16.16 -7.68 22.16
CA ARG A 134 14.75 -7.36 22.45
C ARG A 134 13.86 -7.80 21.30
N TYR A 135 14.22 -7.51 20.06
CA TYR A 135 13.42 -7.96 18.92
C TYR A 135 13.29 -9.49 18.87
N ILE A 136 14.38 -10.21 19.12
CA ILE A 136 14.45 -11.68 19.15
C ILE A 136 13.79 -12.29 20.39
N ASN A 137 13.89 -11.66 21.57
CA ASN A 137 13.44 -12.20 22.86
C ASN A 137 12.03 -11.73 23.27
N GLN A 138 11.63 -10.52 22.87
CA GLN A 138 10.33 -9.91 23.19
C GLN A 138 9.21 -10.48 22.31
N LYS A 139 9.52 -10.90 21.09
CA LYS A 139 8.70 -11.87 20.38
C LYS A 139 9.28 -13.23 20.73
N GLY A 140 8.61 -14.06 21.53
CA GLY A 140 8.92 -15.48 21.69
C GLY A 140 8.76 -16.24 20.35
N CYS A 141 9.62 -15.90 19.38
CA CYS A 141 9.44 -16.12 17.95
C CYS A 141 10.18 -17.37 17.47
N GLY A 142 10.61 -18.22 18.40
CA GLY A 142 11.29 -19.47 18.08
C GLY A 142 10.40 -20.48 17.35
N SER A 143 9.07 -20.30 17.30
CA SER A 143 8.13 -21.27 16.75
C SER A 143 7.11 -20.74 15.74
N LYS A 144 7.08 -19.43 15.44
CA LYS A 144 6.08 -18.89 14.50
C LYS A 144 6.45 -19.23 13.07
N THR A 145 5.49 -19.76 12.32
CA THR A 145 5.64 -19.97 10.88
C THR A 145 5.68 -18.61 10.16
N PHE A 146 6.29 -18.54 8.98
CA PHE A 146 6.27 -17.32 8.16
C PHE A 146 4.84 -16.80 7.94
N SER A 147 3.90 -17.73 7.72
CA SER A 147 2.46 -17.45 7.65
C SER A 147 1.95 -16.68 8.87
N ALA A 148 2.26 -17.14 10.08
CA ALA A 148 1.83 -16.49 11.32
C ALA A 148 2.49 -15.10 11.49
N VAL A 149 3.76 -14.95 11.07
CA VAL A 149 4.45 -13.65 11.10
C VAL A 149 3.77 -12.64 10.16
N VAL A 150 3.36 -13.08 8.97
CA VAL A 150 2.67 -12.24 7.99
C VAL A 150 1.29 -11.81 8.51
N GLU A 151 0.55 -12.72 9.15
CA GLU A 151 -0.75 -12.40 9.78
C GLU A 151 -0.61 -11.42 10.94
N ASP A 152 0.38 -11.62 11.81
CA ASP A 152 0.70 -10.70 12.90
C ASP A 152 1.03 -9.30 12.36
N ALA A 153 1.83 -9.24 11.29
CA ALA A 153 2.21 -7.97 10.65
C ALA A 153 1.01 -7.27 10.01
N ALA A 154 0.16 -7.99 9.27
CA ALA A 154 -1.08 -7.46 8.71
C ALA A 154 -2.01 -6.91 9.80
N THR A 155 -2.15 -7.64 10.91
CA THR A 155 -2.94 -7.20 12.09
C THR A 155 -2.35 -5.94 12.71
N GLY A 156 -1.02 -5.87 12.83
CA GLY A 156 -0.33 -4.67 13.32
C GLY A 156 -0.57 -3.44 12.44
N ILE A 157 -0.49 -3.61 11.11
CA ILE A 157 -0.77 -2.53 10.14
C ILE A 157 -2.19 -1.98 10.33
N ILE A 158 -3.19 -2.86 10.41
CA ILE A 158 -4.60 -2.47 10.60
C ILE A 158 -4.78 -1.74 11.94
N THR A 159 -4.17 -2.25 13.01
CA THR A 159 -4.29 -1.68 14.35
C THR A 159 -3.74 -0.25 14.38
N GLU A 160 -2.54 -0.05 13.85
CA GLU A 160 -1.90 1.27 13.79
C GLU A 160 -2.66 2.23 12.87
N GLY A 161 -3.06 1.77 11.69
CA GLY A 161 -3.85 2.59 10.77
C GLY A 161 -5.17 3.03 11.37
N THR A 162 -5.86 2.15 12.08
CA THR A 162 -7.10 2.49 12.81
C THR A 162 -6.84 3.55 13.88
N ALA A 163 -5.74 3.43 14.64
CA ALA A 163 -5.37 4.42 15.66
C ALA A 163 -5.07 5.81 15.05
N LEU A 164 -4.61 5.85 13.80
CA LEU A 164 -4.31 7.07 13.05
C LEU A 164 -5.50 7.59 12.21
N GLY A 165 -6.66 6.94 12.26
CA GLY A 165 -7.82 7.29 11.43
C GLY A 165 -7.63 6.98 9.94
N LYS A 166 -6.71 6.06 9.60
CA LYS A 166 -6.36 5.56 8.27
C LYS A 166 -6.70 4.08 8.10
N GLN A 167 -7.92 3.70 8.48
CA GLN A 167 -8.34 2.31 8.53
C GLN A 167 -8.39 1.67 7.13
N ARG A 168 -8.95 2.35 6.13
CA ARG A 168 -9.10 1.84 4.76
C ARG A 168 -7.75 1.66 4.08
N GLU A 169 -6.85 2.63 4.20
CA GLU A 169 -5.47 2.51 3.71
C GLU A 169 -4.77 1.30 4.34
N ALA A 170 -4.90 1.13 5.66
CA ALA A 170 -4.27 0.02 6.38
C ALA A 170 -4.88 -1.35 6.06
N GLU A 171 -6.19 -1.44 5.91
CA GLU A 171 -6.89 -2.64 5.42
C GLU A 171 -6.39 -3.03 4.03
N TRP A 172 -6.27 -2.06 3.12
CA TRP A 172 -5.76 -2.31 1.77
C TRP A 172 -4.31 -2.81 1.79
N LEU A 173 -3.43 -2.15 2.56
CA LEU A 173 -2.03 -2.58 2.71
C LEU A 173 -1.91 -3.98 3.33
N ALA A 174 -2.70 -4.27 4.36
CA ALA A 174 -2.72 -5.58 5.02
C ALA A 174 -3.17 -6.68 4.05
N GLN A 175 -4.16 -6.40 3.19
CA GLN A 175 -4.58 -7.32 2.13
C GLN A 175 -3.45 -7.58 1.12
N GLN A 176 -2.71 -6.55 0.70
CA GLN A 176 -1.55 -6.73 -0.18
C GLN A 176 -0.48 -7.64 0.47
N LEU A 177 -0.21 -7.44 1.76
CA LEU A 177 0.75 -8.26 2.50
C LEU A 177 0.28 -9.72 2.63
N LEU A 178 -1.01 -9.93 2.92
CA LEU A 178 -1.61 -11.26 3.01
C LEU A 178 -1.64 -11.99 1.65
N ALA A 179 -1.77 -11.27 0.54
CA ALA A 179 -1.70 -11.90 -0.79
C ALA A 179 -0.31 -12.53 -1.05
N VAL A 180 0.77 -11.94 -0.51
CA VAL A 180 2.14 -12.49 -0.64
C VAL A 180 2.33 -13.78 0.15
N LYS A 181 1.56 -13.97 1.23
CA LYS A 181 1.60 -15.15 2.10
C LYS A 181 1.53 -16.46 1.30
N HIS A 182 0.67 -16.50 0.27
CA HIS A 182 0.43 -17.70 -0.54
C HIS A 182 1.54 -17.97 -1.58
N HIS A 183 2.32 -16.95 -1.95
CA HIS A 183 3.39 -17.08 -2.95
C HIS A 183 4.75 -17.50 -2.34
N GLY A 184 4.98 -17.24 -1.05
CA GLY A 184 6.26 -17.53 -0.38
C GLY A 184 6.55 -19.01 -0.10
N THR A 185 5.57 -19.91 -0.21
CA THR A 185 5.73 -21.34 0.10
C THR A 185 6.27 -22.20 -1.06
N ALA A 186 6.41 -21.65 -2.27
CA ALA A 186 6.66 -22.46 -3.47
C ALA A 186 8.12 -22.82 -3.82
N PRO A 187 9.20 -22.03 -3.56
CA PRO A 187 10.43 -22.28 -4.33
C PRO A 187 11.37 -23.35 -3.76
N LYS A 188 11.15 -23.92 -2.57
CA LYS A 188 12.10 -24.92 -2.01
C LYS A 188 11.86 -26.37 -2.47
N ARG A 189 10.66 -26.74 -2.91
CA ARG A 189 10.39 -28.12 -3.36
C ARG A 189 10.72 -28.36 -4.83
N GLU A 190 10.86 -27.30 -5.64
CA GLU A 190 11.22 -27.41 -7.05
C GLU A 190 12.74 -27.50 -7.25
N MET A 191 13.55 -26.85 -6.42
CA MET A 191 15.01 -27.02 -6.43
C MET A 191 15.45 -28.43 -6.00
N GLN A 192 14.78 -29.05 -5.00
CA GLN A 192 15.06 -30.44 -4.62
C GLN A 192 14.59 -31.47 -5.67
N ARG A 193 13.65 -31.13 -6.56
CA ARG A 193 13.25 -31.99 -7.69
C ARG A 193 14.17 -31.87 -8.90
N LEU A 194 14.92 -30.78 -9.03
CA LEU A 194 15.84 -30.54 -10.15
C LEU A 194 17.27 -31.08 -9.90
N GLY A 195 17.55 -31.67 -8.73
CA GLY A 195 18.82 -32.34 -8.48
C GLY A 195 20.05 -31.42 -8.61
N ILE A 196 19.91 -30.17 -8.16
CA ILE A 196 21.03 -29.25 -7.92
C ILE A 196 21.18 -29.08 -6.40
#